data_AF-A0A944X9N6-F1
#
_entry.id   AF-A0A944X9N6-F1
#
_cell.length_a   1.000
_cell.length_b   1.000
_cell.length_c   1.000
_cell.angle_alpha   90.00
_cell.angle_beta   90.00
_cell.angle_gamma   90.00
#
_symmetry.space_group_name_H-M   'P 1'
#
loop_
_entity.id
_entity.type
_entity.pdbx_description
1 polymer ?
#
loop_
_entity_poly.entity_id
_entity_poly.type
_entity_poly.pdbx_seq_one_letter_code
_entity_poly.pdbx_strand_id
1 'polypeptide(L)'
;MDVTSLLHRRWFPAALVCFAVCLAHLQAPGAEEFHYDDGHSLVRNLHLRDLNNLPLFFADASLFGENPEDRMYRPLVLVTHSLNLAFSGLEPGGFVAVNLLIHALSAGLATWLLCLMLPPWTALAGGLLFGLHPLQSEVIHYASARSESMAGLFVILTLVAFVSSQRTGSRGWSSLAVVSAGLGLMCKATAIVAPALIFLISTRLYPSQSIGKSLRASAPFGALAMAYLLIHQSLTASTATQPLRSMGSQLLTQSKALIHYSMSAAMPVRLSIHPQFSQSTRLEPVEMATWAVILSLAVICWRLRPRTLWRGMGWFVACLSPTLAIPLNILVNDHRPYLAVAGLCWMVVELPRRVKTPLLAAVLCVFFILSWQRAPAWRTEQSIWRSAVQAGPQMAATHYNLGFAQHIAGQSDRSISHYREALRLDPDYVRPMNNLGALLREQGDLPAALKILQQAARLEPDGGEVLNNLGSVLIGLNRPLEAVPVLLRAAHLSPESGEIWLNLGLAQRDAGQRSEAMGSLQRALQLDPTLRQRVIPGGR
;
A
#
# COMPACT_ATOMS: atom_id res chain seq x y z
N MET A 1 0.71 -39.20 -22.45
CA MET A 1 1.90 -38.49 -21.91
C MET A 1 1.86 -38.63 -20.38
N ASP A 2 2.90 -39.18 -19.76
CA ASP A 2 2.97 -39.34 -18.30
C ASP A 2 3.16 -37.95 -17.63
N VAL A 3 2.45 -37.69 -16.52
CA VAL A 3 2.54 -36.46 -15.72
C VAL A 3 3.99 -36.18 -15.29
N THR A 4 4.76 -37.22 -15.00
CA THR A 4 6.18 -37.08 -14.65
C THR A 4 6.99 -36.43 -15.78
N SER A 5 6.75 -36.84 -17.02
CA SER A 5 7.42 -36.30 -18.22
C SER A 5 7.05 -34.84 -18.48
N LEU A 6 5.80 -34.44 -18.17
CA LEU A 6 5.35 -33.05 -18.29
C LEU A 6 6.01 -32.17 -17.23
N LEU A 7 6.14 -32.64 -15.98
CA LEU A 7 6.77 -31.88 -14.90
C LEU A 7 8.25 -31.54 -15.18
N HIS A 8 8.96 -32.38 -15.95
CA HIS A 8 10.32 -32.05 -16.39
C HIS A 8 10.38 -30.90 -17.39
N ARG A 9 9.25 -30.56 -18.05
CA ARG A 9 9.14 -29.37 -18.90
C ARG A 9 8.84 -28.17 -18.01
N ARG A 10 9.84 -27.29 -17.81
CA ARG A 10 9.77 -26.13 -16.87
C ARG A 10 8.50 -25.28 -16.97
N TRP A 11 7.93 -25.15 -18.17
CA TRP A 11 6.70 -24.38 -18.41
C TRP A 11 5.47 -25.02 -17.75
N PHE A 12 5.43 -26.35 -17.59
CA PHE A 12 4.26 -27.07 -17.09
C PHE A 12 4.03 -26.85 -15.59
N PRO A 13 5.03 -27.03 -14.68
CA PRO A 13 4.87 -26.62 -13.29
C PRO A 13 4.50 -25.14 -13.13
N ALA A 14 5.10 -24.25 -13.94
CA ALA A 14 4.79 -22.83 -13.90
C ALA A 14 3.33 -22.55 -14.29
N ALA A 15 2.84 -23.18 -15.36
CA ALA A 15 1.44 -23.06 -15.79
C ALA A 15 0.46 -23.61 -14.76
N LEU A 16 0.79 -24.73 -14.11
CA LEU A 16 -0.03 -25.32 -13.05
C LEU A 16 -0.15 -24.37 -11.84
N VAL A 17 0.94 -23.70 -11.46
CA VAL A 17 0.90 -22.68 -10.39
C VAL A 17 0.07 -21.48 -10.81
N CYS A 18 0.24 -20.96 -12.04
CA CYS A 18 -0.61 -19.88 -12.54
C CYS A 18 -2.09 -20.24 -12.45
N PHE A 19 -2.47 -21.45 -12.89
CA PHE A 19 -3.84 -21.93 -12.82
C PHE A 19 -4.35 -22.03 -11.38
N ALA A 20 -3.55 -22.58 -10.46
CA ALA A 20 -3.92 -22.68 -9.05
C ALA A 20 -4.14 -21.30 -8.39
N VAL A 21 -3.30 -20.31 -8.72
CA VAL A 21 -3.46 -18.92 -8.25
C VAL A 21 -4.75 -18.30 -8.77
N CYS A 22 -5.01 -18.41 -10.08
CA CYS A 22 -6.25 -17.91 -10.67
C CYS A 22 -7.48 -18.58 -10.06
N LEU A 23 -7.41 -19.88 -9.76
CA LEU A 23 -8.49 -20.60 -9.10
C LEU A 23 -8.70 -20.10 -7.67
N ALA A 24 -7.64 -19.91 -6.88
CA ALA A 24 -7.74 -19.45 -5.49
C ALA A 24 -8.33 -18.04 -5.35
N HIS A 25 -8.19 -17.22 -6.40
CA HIS A 25 -8.65 -15.82 -6.44
C HIS A 25 -9.71 -15.57 -7.50
N LEU A 26 -10.47 -16.60 -7.91
CA LEU A 26 -11.47 -16.47 -8.97
C LEU A 26 -12.56 -15.43 -8.63
N GLN A 27 -12.81 -15.17 -7.34
CA GLN A 27 -13.75 -14.15 -6.87
C GLN A 27 -13.20 -12.72 -6.92
N ALA A 28 -11.89 -12.53 -7.12
CA ALA A 28 -11.25 -11.23 -7.00
C ALA A 28 -11.81 -10.17 -7.96
N PRO A 29 -12.16 -10.48 -9.22
CA PRO A 29 -12.81 -9.50 -10.11
C PRO A 29 -14.19 -9.02 -9.65
N GLY A 30 -14.80 -9.63 -8.63
CA GLY A 30 -16.06 -9.17 -8.02
C GLY A 30 -15.90 -8.01 -7.02
N ALA A 31 -14.87 -7.18 -7.18
CA ALA A 31 -14.71 -5.95 -6.39
C ALA A 31 -15.71 -4.89 -6.87
N GLU A 32 -16.41 -4.25 -5.93
CA GLU A 32 -17.49 -3.30 -6.21
C GLU A 32 -17.01 -1.84 -6.11
N GLU A 33 -15.99 -1.58 -5.28
CA GLU A 33 -15.46 -0.24 -5.00
C GLU A 33 -13.94 -0.21 -5.12
N PHE A 34 -13.41 0.99 -5.37
CA PHE A 34 -11.98 1.31 -5.22
C PHE A 34 -11.68 1.61 -3.75
N HIS A 35 -10.48 1.25 -3.28
CA HIS A 35 -10.14 1.34 -1.86
C HIS A 35 -8.99 2.30 -1.58
N TYR A 36 -9.08 3.07 -0.49
CA TYR A 36 -7.96 3.81 0.11
C TYR A 36 -7.19 4.69 -0.89
N ASP A 37 -5.95 4.34 -1.27
CA ASP A 37 -5.16 5.15 -2.20
C ASP A 37 -5.67 5.10 -3.65
N ASP A 38 -6.52 4.13 -4.00
CA ASP A 38 -7.09 4.00 -5.34
C ASP A 38 -7.89 5.25 -5.73
N GLY A 39 -8.52 5.93 -4.76
CA GLY A 39 -9.29 7.15 -5.01
C GLY A 39 -8.42 8.26 -5.62
N HIS A 40 -7.27 8.57 -5.01
CA HIS A 40 -6.39 9.65 -5.48
C HIS A 40 -5.44 9.19 -6.60
N SER A 41 -5.02 7.92 -6.60
CA SER A 41 -4.06 7.38 -7.57
C SER A 41 -4.73 6.99 -8.89
N LEU A 42 -6.00 6.58 -8.87
CA LEU A 42 -6.72 6.06 -10.05
C LEU A 42 -7.95 6.88 -10.41
N VAL A 43 -8.88 7.06 -9.47
CA VAL A 43 -10.21 7.62 -9.77
C VAL A 43 -10.13 9.12 -10.10
N ARG A 44 -9.41 9.87 -9.25
CA ARG A 44 -9.25 11.33 -9.33
C ARG A 44 -7.98 11.76 -10.06
N ASN A 45 -7.11 10.83 -10.44
CA ASN A 45 -5.96 11.15 -11.29
C ASN A 45 -6.40 11.34 -12.75
N LEU A 46 -6.61 12.60 -13.14
CA LEU A 46 -7.05 12.95 -14.50
C LEU A 46 -5.98 12.66 -15.58
N HIS A 47 -4.70 12.61 -15.21
CA HIS A 47 -3.61 12.37 -16.15
C HIS A 47 -3.65 10.97 -16.77
N LEU A 48 -4.26 10.00 -16.06
CA LEU A 48 -4.39 8.63 -16.56
C LEU A 48 -5.34 8.50 -17.76
N ARG A 49 -6.25 9.47 -17.93
CA ARG A 49 -7.36 9.41 -18.91
C ARG A 49 -6.92 9.69 -20.35
N ASP A 50 -5.80 10.37 -20.55
CA ASP A 50 -5.26 10.70 -21.87
C ASP A 50 -4.00 9.88 -22.16
N LEU A 51 -4.09 9.00 -23.17
CA LEU A 51 -2.96 8.17 -23.61
C LEU A 51 -1.82 8.98 -24.24
N ASN A 52 -2.03 10.24 -24.60
CA ASN A 52 -0.94 11.12 -25.03
C ASN A 52 0.03 11.46 -23.88
N ASN A 53 -0.37 11.25 -22.62
CA ASN A 53 0.48 11.46 -21.46
C ASN A 53 1.49 10.32 -21.22
N LEU A 54 1.42 9.20 -21.96
CA LEU A 54 2.29 8.05 -21.73
C LEU A 54 3.80 8.40 -21.72
N PRO A 55 4.33 9.24 -22.64
CA PRO A 55 5.74 9.65 -22.57
C PRO A 55 6.04 10.55 -21.38
N LEU A 56 5.09 11.40 -20.96
CA LEU A 56 5.25 12.34 -19.86
C LEU A 56 5.44 11.64 -18.51
N PHE A 57 4.82 10.47 -18.31
CA PHE A 57 5.00 9.69 -17.09
C PHE A 57 6.47 9.36 -16.77
N PHE A 58 7.34 9.28 -17.79
CA PHE A 58 8.77 8.98 -17.63
C PHE A 58 9.61 10.21 -17.29
N ALA A 59 9.05 11.42 -17.43
CA ALA A 59 9.73 12.69 -17.25
C ALA A 59 9.21 13.50 -16.05
N ASP A 60 7.95 13.30 -15.64
CA ASP A 60 7.30 14.10 -14.60
C ASP A 60 6.69 13.23 -13.49
N ALA A 61 7.28 13.31 -12.29
CA ALA A 61 6.85 12.56 -11.12
C ALA A 61 5.62 13.17 -10.42
N SER A 62 5.19 14.39 -10.79
CA SER A 62 4.00 15.03 -10.23
C SER A 62 2.69 14.42 -10.73
N LEU A 63 2.74 13.66 -11.84
CA LEU A 63 1.57 13.03 -12.47
C LEU A 63 1.09 11.76 -11.75
N PHE A 64 1.71 11.38 -10.63
CA PHE A 64 1.45 10.11 -9.96
C PHE A 64 0.04 10.02 -9.36
N GLY A 65 -0.50 11.13 -8.87
CA GLY A 65 -1.82 11.17 -8.24
C GLY A 65 -2.54 12.48 -8.50
N GLU A 66 -3.64 12.67 -7.77
CA GLU A 66 -4.45 13.90 -7.79
C GLU A 66 -3.66 15.15 -7.37
N ASN A 67 -2.75 15.02 -6.40
CA ASN A 67 -1.96 16.13 -5.88
C ASN A 67 -0.55 16.15 -6.52
N PRO A 68 -0.18 17.23 -7.23
CA PRO A 68 1.15 17.37 -7.83
C PRO A 68 2.31 17.38 -6.82
N GLU A 69 2.03 17.70 -5.56
CA GLU A 69 3.00 17.69 -4.46
C GLU A 69 3.33 16.28 -3.97
N ASP A 70 2.47 15.27 -4.20
CA ASP A 70 2.71 13.89 -3.77
C ASP A 70 3.57 13.12 -4.80
N ARG A 71 4.72 13.72 -5.17
CA ARG A 71 5.57 13.24 -6.27
C ARG A 71 6.10 11.82 -6.04
N MET A 72 5.81 10.90 -6.95
CA MET A 72 6.40 9.56 -6.95
C MET A 72 6.81 9.13 -8.36
N TYR A 73 8.05 8.64 -8.51
CA TYR A 73 8.53 8.16 -9.81
C TYR A 73 8.17 6.68 -10.02
N ARG A 74 7.01 6.43 -10.65
CA ARG A 74 6.52 5.08 -11.01
C ARG A 74 5.93 5.04 -12.44
N PRO A 75 6.69 5.43 -13.47
CA PRO A 75 6.18 5.61 -14.83
C PRO A 75 5.48 4.38 -15.39
N LEU A 76 6.06 3.19 -15.19
CA LEU A 76 5.51 1.98 -15.80
C LEU A 76 4.18 1.57 -15.16
N VAL A 77 3.98 1.90 -13.87
CA VAL A 77 2.71 1.68 -13.18
C VAL A 77 1.63 2.59 -13.76
N LEU A 78 1.92 3.88 -13.96
CA LEU A 78 1.00 4.82 -14.61
C LEU A 78 0.63 4.38 -16.03
N VAL A 79 1.61 3.94 -16.84
CA VAL A 79 1.35 3.35 -18.16
C VAL A 79 0.35 2.21 -18.06
N THR A 80 0.56 1.25 -17.14
CA THR A 80 -0.38 0.12 -17.01
C THR A 80 -1.75 0.55 -16.50
N HIS A 81 -1.85 1.56 -15.63
CA HIS A 81 -3.15 2.07 -15.18
C HIS A 81 -3.89 2.79 -16.31
N SER A 82 -3.23 3.64 -17.10
CA SER A 82 -3.81 4.29 -18.28
C SER A 82 -4.32 3.28 -19.31
N LEU A 83 -3.53 2.25 -19.61
CA LEU A 83 -3.95 1.20 -20.55
C LEU A 83 -5.12 0.38 -19.98
N ASN A 84 -5.11 0.06 -18.68
CA ASN A 84 -6.21 -0.63 -18.03
C ASN A 84 -7.49 0.21 -18.06
N LEU A 85 -7.38 1.52 -17.76
CA LEU A 85 -8.48 2.47 -17.78
C LEU A 85 -9.08 2.61 -19.18
N ALA A 86 -8.24 2.69 -20.22
CA ALA A 86 -8.69 2.74 -21.60
C ALA A 86 -9.44 1.47 -22.04
N PHE A 87 -9.13 0.32 -21.44
CA PHE A 87 -9.78 -0.96 -21.77
C PHE A 87 -11.05 -1.23 -20.95
N SER A 88 -11.01 -1.04 -19.63
CA SER A 88 -12.11 -1.43 -18.73
C SER A 88 -12.93 -0.25 -18.18
N GLY A 89 -12.52 1.01 -18.42
CA GLY A 89 -13.06 2.14 -17.67
C GLY A 89 -12.72 2.07 -16.18
N LEU A 90 -13.43 2.86 -15.36
CA LEU A 90 -13.30 2.90 -13.90
C LEU A 90 -14.07 1.74 -13.23
N GLU A 91 -13.85 0.53 -13.70
CA GLU A 91 -14.42 -0.70 -13.15
C GLU A 91 -13.38 -1.38 -12.23
N PRO A 92 -13.57 -1.40 -10.89
CA PRO A 92 -12.59 -1.97 -9.95
C PRO A 92 -12.20 -3.40 -10.29
N GLY A 93 -13.16 -4.23 -10.68
CA GLY A 93 -12.94 -5.63 -11.09
C GLY A 93 -11.94 -5.79 -12.23
N GLY A 94 -11.90 -4.84 -13.17
CA GLY A 94 -10.93 -4.84 -14.28
C GLY A 94 -9.49 -4.63 -13.81
N PHE A 95 -9.28 -3.73 -12.83
CA PHE A 95 -7.95 -3.49 -12.25
C PHE A 95 -7.48 -4.68 -11.42
N VAL A 96 -8.38 -5.28 -10.64
CA VAL A 96 -8.09 -6.46 -9.83
C VAL A 96 -7.78 -7.68 -10.71
N ALA A 97 -8.47 -7.84 -11.84
CA ALA A 97 -8.18 -8.91 -12.81
C ALA A 97 -6.76 -8.80 -13.39
N VAL A 98 -6.30 -7.58 -13.72
CA VAL A 98 -4.92 -7.34 -14.17
C VAL A 98 -3.92 -7.63 -13.05
N ASN A 99 -4.20 -7.24 -11.81
CA ASN A 99 -3.33 -7.55 -10.67
C ASN A 99 -3.25 -9.07 -10.39
N LEU A 100 -4.37 -9.79 -10.51
CA LEU A 100 -4.40 -11.25 -10.45
C LEU A 100 -3.51 -11.88 -11.52
N LEU A 101 -3.58 -11.40 -12.76
CA LEU A 101 -2.72 -11.87 -13.85
C LEU A 101 -1.23 -11.61 -13.55
N ILE A 102 -0.89 -10.41 -13.08
CA ILE A 102 0.49 -10.06 -12.69
C ILE A 102 1.00 -10.99 -11.58
N HIS A 103 0.17 -11.27 -10.57
CA HIS A 103 0.55 -12.17 -9.50
C HIS A 103 0.69 -13.63 -9.97
N ALA A 104 -0.25 -14.14 -10.78
CA ALA A 104 -0.19 -15.47 -11.36
C ALA A 104 1.09 -15.65 -12.19
N LEU A 105 1.43 -14.67 -13.04
CA LEU A 105 2.68 -14.65 -13.81
C LEU A 105 3.91 -14.61 -12.89
N SER A 106 3.87 -13.81 -11.82
CA SER A 106 4.95 -13.76 -10.82
C SER A 106 5.18 -15.12 -10.17
N ALA A 107 4.10 -15.82 -9.77
CA ALA A 107 4.16 -17.14 -9.18
C ALA A 107 4.66 -18.20 -10.18
N GLY A 108 4.23 -18.12 -11.45
CA GLY A 108 4.75 -18.94 -12.54
C GLY A 108 6.25 -18.72 -12.77
N LEU A 109 6.71 -17.47 -12.79
CA LEU A 109 8.14 -17.15 -12.93
C LEU A 109 8.96 -17.57 -11.71
N ALA A 110 8.42 -17.44 -10.49
CA ALA A 110 9.06 -17.94 -9.27
C ALA A 110 9.23 -19.47 -9.35
N THR A 111 8.20 -20.16 -9.81
CA THR A 111 8.24 -21.62 -10.07
C THR A 111 9.29 -21.96 -11.13
N TRP A 112 9.36 -21.19 -12.21
CA TRP A 112 10.36 -21.36 -13.25
C TRP A 112 11.79 -21.18 -12.71
N LEU A 113 12.03 -20.13 -11.91
CA LEU A 113 13.30 -19.88 -11.24
C LEU A 113 13.70 -21.08 -10.37
N LEU A 114 12.76 -21.63 -9.60
CA LEU A 114 12.99 -22.82 -8.79
C LEU A 114 13.25 -24.05 -9.67
N CYS A 115 12.55 -24.25 -10.78
CA CYS A 115 12.79 -25.33 -11.75
C CYS A 115 14.17 -25.26 -12.40
N LEU A 116 14.80 -24.07 -12.43
CA LEU A 116 16.22 -23.99 -12.80
C LEU A 116 17.05 -24.65 -11.70
N MET A 117 16.83 -24.35 -10.43
CA MET A 117 17.75 -24.72 -9.36
C MET A 117 17.43 -26.00 -8.59
N LEU A 118 16.22 -26.55 -8.75
CA LEU A 118 15.64 -27.62 -7.92
C LEU A 118 14.93 -28.68 -8.76
N PRO A 119 14.71 -29.89 -8.20
CA PRO A 119 13.86 -30.90 -8.82
C PRO A 119 12.42 -30.40 -9.05
N PRO A 120 11.73 -30.85 -10.12
CA PRO A 120 10.43 -30.29 -10.52
C PRO A 120 9.35 -30.28 -9.44
N TRP A 121 9.19 -31.37 -8.68
CA TRP A 121 8.20 -31.44 -7.60
C TRP A 121 8.49 -30.46 -6.46
N THR A 122 9.76 -30.26 -6.12
CA THR A 122 10.18 -29.30 -5.10
C THR A 122 9.96 -27.87 -5.58
N ALA A 123 10.23 -27.61 -6.87
CA ALA A 123 9.98 -26.32 -7.50
C ALA A 123 8.49 -26.00 -7.58
N LEU A 124 7.65 -26.96 -7.99
CA LEU A 124 6.20 -26.84 -8.00
C LEU A 124 5.67 -26.49 -6.61
N ALA A 125 6.10 -27.23 -5.58
CA ALA A 125 5.65 -26.96 -4.22
C ALA A 125 6.08 -25.57 -3.72
N GLY A 126 7.28 -25.10 -4.09
CA GLY A 126 7.76 -23.76 -3.72
C GLY A 126 6.98 -22.67 -4.43
N GLY A 127 6.64 -22.90 -5.70
CA GLY A 127 5.76 -22.05 -6.50
C GLY A 127 4.34 -21.94 -5.91
N LEU A 128 3.74 -23.08 -5.55
CA LEU A 128 2.43 -23.12 -4.90
C LEU A 128 2.45 -22.44 -3.53
N LEU A 129 3.50 -22.64 -2.72
CA LEU A 129 3.65 -21.97 -1.43
C LEU A 129 3.71 -20.45 -1.58
N PHE A 130 4.39 -19.94 -2.60
CA PHE A 130 4.48 -18.50 -2.84
C PHE A 130 3.19 -17.94 -3.44
N GLY A 131 2.65 -18.58 -4.47
CA GLY A 131 1.48 -18.09 -5.20
C GLY A 131 0.16 -18.21 -4.44
N LEU A 132 0.00 -19.23 -3.59
CA LEU A 132 -1.21 -19.40 -2.79
C LEU A 132 -1.12 -18.72 -1.41
N HIS A 133 0.03 -18.11 -1.08
CA HIS A 133 0.23 -17.53 0.24
C HIS A 133 -0.79 -16.41 0.52
N PRO A 134 -1.56 -16.43 1.63
CA PRO A 134 -2.63 -15.45 1.84
C PRO A 134 -2.16 -13.99 1.92
N LEU A 135 -0.91 -13.74 2.32
CA LEU A 135 -0.26 -12.42 2.23
C LEU A 135 -0.30 -11.80 0.82
N GLN A 136 -0.33 -12.60 -0.24
CA GLN A 136 -0.39 -12.07 -1.60
C GLN A 136 -1.76 -11.52 -1.98
N SER A 137 -2.79 -11.78 -1.16
CA SER A 137 -4.15 -11.31 -1.43
C SER A 137 -4.20 -9.79 -1.54
N GLU A 138 -3.44 -9.06 -0.71
CA GLU A 138 -3.47 -7.59 -0.75
C GLU A 138 -2.97 -7.06 -2.11
N VAL A 139 -1.87 -7.57 -2.66
CA VAL A 139 -1.38 -7.09 -3.97
C VAL A 139 -2.30 -7.45 -5.16
N ILE A 140 -3.20 -8.41 -4.96
CA ILE A 140 -4.19 -8.80 -5.97
C ILE A 140 -5.39 -7.85 -5.89
N HIS A 141 -5.97 -7.70 -4.70
CA HIS A 141 -7.23 -6.99 -4.51
C HIS A 141 -7.08 -5.47 -4.41
N TYR A 142 -5.95 -4.99 -3.91
CA TYR A 142 -5.68 -3.56 -3.81
C TYR A 142 -5.13 -3.05 -5.14
N ALA A 143 -5.90 -2.28 -5.90
CA ALA A 143 -5.53 -1.90 -7.26
C ALA A 143 -4.20 -1.13 -7.30
N SER A 144 -3.99 -0.19 -6.37
CA SER A 144 -2.76 0.61 -6.25
C SER A 144 -1.54 -0.20 -5.79
N ALA A 145 -1.73 -1.37 -5.15
CA ALA A 145 -0.63 -2.29 -4.83
C ALA A 145 -0.04 -3.01 -6.06
N ARG A 146 -0.51 -2.65 -7.27
CA ARG A 146 0.09 -3.07 -8.55
C ARG A 146 1.58 -2.77 -8.62
N SER A 147 2.01 -1.65 -8.03
CA SER A 147 3.42 -1.26 -8.07
C SER A 147 4.34 -2.31 -7.44
N GLU A 148 3.88 -2.96 -6.38
CA GLU A 148 4.58 -4.00 -5.65
C GLU A 148 4.62 -5.32 -6.41
N SER A 149 3.47 -5.76 -6.95
CA SER A 149 3.39 -7.00 -7.70
C SER A 149 4.15 -6.91 -9.03
N MET A 150 4.11 -5.76 -9.72
CA MET A 150 4.91 -5.52 -10.93
C MET A 150 6.41 -5.44 -10.64
N ALA A 151 6.82 -4.71 -9.58
CA ALA A 151 8.22 -4.67 -9.19
C ALA A 151 8.73 -6.07 -8.85
N GLY A 152 7.94 -6.86 -8.11
CA GLY A 152 8.26 -8.25 -7.81
C GLY A 152 8.32 -9.15 -9.05
N LEU A 153 7.38 -9.01 -9.98
CA LEU A 153 7.37 -9.73 -11.27
C LEU A 153 8.68 -9.51 -12.03
N PHE A 154 9.06 -8.24 -12.21
CA PHE A 154 10.26 -7.88 -12.96
C PHE A 154 11.55 -8.29 -12.24
N VAL A 155 11.61 -8.20 -10.90
CA VAL A 155 12.76 -8.71 -10.14
C VAL A 155 12.87 -10.23 -10.29
N ILE A 156 11.77 -10.99 -10.20
CA ILE A 156 11.82 -12.45 -10.42
C ILE A 156 12.25 -12.77 -11.86
N LEU A 157 11.75 -12.02 -12.85
CA LEU A 157 12.17 -12.15 -14.26
C LEU A 157 13.67 -11.89 -14.42
N THR A 158 14.21 -10.86 -13.76
CA THR A 158 15.65 -10.58 -13.71
C THR A 158 16.43 -11.80 -13.23
N LEU A 159 15.96 -12.46 -12.16
CA LEU A 159 16.64 -13.62 -11.60
C LEU A 159 16.52 -14.85 -12.52
N VAL A 160 15.36 -15.09 -13.14
CA VAL A 160 15.18 -16.15 -14.14
C VAL A 160 16.14 -15.96 -15.31
N ALA A 161 16.18 -14.73 -15.85
CA ALA A 161 17.03 -14.38 -16.98
C ALA A 161 18.51 -14.47 -16.62
N PHE A 162 18.89 -13.99 -15.43
CA PHE A 162 20.25 -14.09 -14.91
C PHE A 162 20.70 -15.55 -14.80
N VAL A 163 19.94 -16.41 -14.10
CA VAL A 163 20.30 -17.84 -13.95
C VAL A 163 20.35 -18.55 -15.30
N SER A 164 19.43 -18.22 -16.21
CA SER A 164 19.40 -18.80 -17.56
C SER A 164 20.61 -18.37 -18.40
N SER A 165 21.04 -17.11 -18.28
CA SER A 165 22.27 -16.62 -18.88
C SER A 165 23.49 -17.37 -18.36
N GLN A 166 23.62 -17.52 -17.03
CA GLN A 166 24.75 -18.23 -16.44
C GLN A 166 24.85 -19.70 -16.89
N ARG A 167 23.71 -20.32 -17.26
CA ARG A 167 23.66 -21.72 -17.71
C ARG A 167 23.91 -21.91 -19.19
N THR A 168 23.48 -20.95 -20.01
CA THR A 168 23.51 -21.07 -21.48
C THR A 168 24.60 -20.23 -22.13
N GLY A 169 25.17 -19.26 -21.41
CA GLY A 169 26.09 -18.25 -21.95
C GLY A 169 25.41 -17.26 -22.91
N SER A 170 24.08 -17.29 -23.03
CA SER A 170 23.35 -16.46 -23.99
C SER A 170 23.33 -14.99 -23.62
N ARG A 171 23.76 -14.14 -24.57
CA ARG A 171 23.66 -12.68 -24.45
C ARG A 171 22.21 -12.21 -24.36
N GLY A 172 21.27 -12.88 -25.02
CA GLY A 172 19.85 -12.53 -24.96
C GLY A 172 19.28 -12.61 -23.54
N TRP A 173 19.62 -13.68 -22.82
CA TRP A 173 19.25 -13.83 -21.40
C TRP A 173 19.94 -12.79 -20.50
N SER A 174 21.20 -12.43 -20.78
CA SER A 174 21.89 -11.37 -20.05
C SER A 174 21.22 -10.01 -20.25
N SER A 175 20.88 -9.65 -21.50
CA SER A 175 20.19 -8.40 -21.80
C SER A 175 18.81 -8.34 -21.16
N LEU A 176 18.04 -9.44 -21.23
CA LEU A 176 16.73 -9.52 -20.58
C LEU A 176 16.84 -9.33 -19.05
N ALA A 177 17.89 -9.85 -18.41
CA ALA A 177 18.10 -9.64 -16.98
C ALA A 177 18.28 -8.14 -16.65
N VAL A 178 19.12 -7.43 -17.40
CA VAL A 178 19.37 -5.99 -17.18
C VAL A 178 18.11 -5.16 -17.49
N VAL A 179 17.44 -5.43 -18.61
CA VAL A 179 16.22 -4.71 -19.01
C VAL A 179 15.11 -4.91 -17.99
N SER A 180 14.84 -6.15 -17.56
CA SER A 180 13.83 -6.42 -16.54
C SER A 180 14.15 -5.76 -15.20
N ALA A 181 15.42 -5.67 -14.81
CA ALA A 181 15.80 -4.97 -13.59
C ALA A 181 15.46 -3.47 -13.68
N GLY A 182 15.70 -2.84 -14.84
CA GLY A 182 15.30 -1.46 -15.11
C GLY A 182 13.79 -1.27 -15.03
N LEU A 183 13.02 -2.15 -15.68
CA LEU A 183 11.55 -2.12 -15.63
C LEU A 183 11.01 -2.27 -14.19
N GLY A 184 11.63 -3.12 -13.37
CA GLY A 184 11.28 -3.26 -11.96
C GLY A 184 11.48 -1.97 -11.16
N LEU A 185 12.61 -1.28 -11.38
CA LEU A 185 12.90 0.01 -10.75
C LEU A 185 11.90 1.09 -11.17
N MET A 186 11.44 1.04 -12.42
CA MET A 186 10.42 1.94 -12.97
C MET A 186 9.00 1.64 -12.46
N CYS A 187 8.79 0.50 -11.80
CA CYS A 187 7.54 0.20 -11.09
C CYS A 187 7.59 0.70 -9.65
N LYS A 188 8.68 0.41 -8.94
CA LYS A 188 8.85 0.79 -7.54
C LYS A 188 10.31 0.76 -7.13
N ALA A 189 10.74 1.75 -6.33
CA ALA A 189 12.09 1.85 -5.81
C ALA A 189 12.55 0.63 -5.01
N THR A 190 11.64 -0.18 -4.46
CA THR A 190 12.00 -1.42 -3.75
C THR A 190 12.66 -2.48 -4.64
N ALA A 191 12.61 -2.35 -5.97
CA ALA A 191 13.34 -3.23 -6.88
C ALA A 191 14.88 -3.09 -6.80
N ILE A 192 15.40 -2.09 -6.08
CA ILE A 192 16.85 -1.94 -5.77
C ILE A 192 17.45 -3.16 -5.04
N VAL A 193 16.63 -4.10 -4.57
CA VAL A 193 17.07 -5.35 -3.95
C VAL A 193 17.64 -6.36 -4.94
N ALA A 194 17.41 -6.20 -6.25
CA ALA A 194 17.85 -7.15 -7.28
C ALA A 194 19.35 -7.52 -7.21
N PRO A 195 20.30 -6.59 -7.01
CA PRO A 195 21.73 -6.93 -6.88
C PRO A 195 22.01 -7.83 -5.68
N ALA A 196 21.35 -7.61 -4.55
CA ALA A 196 21.50 -8.45 -3.36
C ALA A 196 20.96 -9.86 -3.59
N LEU A 197 19.82 -9.99 -4.30
CA LEU A 197 19.25 -11.30 -4.64
C LEU A 197 20.11 -12.06 -5.66
N ILE A 198 20.69 -11.36 -6.65
CA ILE A 198 21.66 -11.93 -7.59
C ILE A 198 22.91 -12.41 -6.87
N PHE A 199 23.41 -11.64 -5.91
CA PHE A 199 24.52 -12.06 -5.07
C PHE A 199 24.19 -13.37 -4.34
N LEU A 200 23.04 -13.43 -3.66
CA LEU A 200 22.58 -14.62 -2.93
C LEU A 200 22.45 -15.86 -3.85
N ILE A 201 21.83 -15.71 -5.02
CA ILE A 201 21.73 -16.79 -6.02
C ILE A 201 23.11 -17.21 -6.54
N SER A 202 24.01 -16.26 -6.78
CA SER A 202 25.36 -16.54 -7.28
C SER A 202 26.17 -17.39 -6.30
N THR A 203 26.02 -17.17 -4.98
CA THR A 203 26.65 -18.04 -3.97
C THR A 203 26.15 -19.50 -4.01
N ARG A 204 24.99 -19.76 -4.61
CA ARG A 204 24.48 -21.12 -4.84
C ARG A 204 24.98 -21.70 -6.14
N LEU A 205 25.01 -20.92 -7.21
CA LEU A 205 25.50 -21.38 -8.52
C LEU A 205 27.00 -21.69 -8.49
N TYR A 206 27.76 -20.95 -7.67
CA TYR A 206 29.23 -21.06 -7.59
C TYR A 206 29.73 -21.33 -6.16
N PRO A 207 29.37 -22.48 -5.54
CA PRO A 207 29.63 -22.72 -4.12
C PRO A 207 31.11 -22.90 -3.77
N SER A 208 31.97 -23.19 -4.75
CA SER A 208 33.42 -23.36 -4.61
C SER A 208 34.24 -22.13 -5.03
N GLN A 209 33.60 -21.04 -5.50
CA GLN A 209 34.30 -19.86 -6.00
C GLN A 209 34.29 -18.72 -4.97
N SER A 210 35.24 -17.79 -5.10
CA SER A 210 35.36 -16.67 -4.17
C SER A 210 34.16 -15.73 -4.24
N ILE A 211 33.84 -15.10 -3.10
CA ILE A 211 32.82 -14.04 -2.96
C ILE A 211 32.94 -12.97 -4.06
N GLY A 212 34.16 -12.70 -4.52
CA GLY A 212 34.45 -11.75 -5.59
C GLY A 212 33.76 -12.04 -6.93
N LYS A 213 33.46 -13.30 -7.29
CA LYS A 213 32.68 -13.58 -8.51
C LYS A 213 31.21 -13.23 -8.34
N SER A 214 30.63 -13.53 -7.18
CA SER A 214 29.23 -13.16 -6.88
C SER A 214 29.05 -11.65 -6.84
N LEU A 215 30.05 -10.91 -6.32
CA LEU A 215 30.08 -9.44 -6.37
C LEU A 215 30.14 -8.93 -7.82
N ARG A 216 31.05 -9.47 -8.65
CA ARG A 216 31.14 -9.08 -10.08
C ARG A 216 29.87 -9.38 -10.86
N ALA A 217 29.20 -10.49 -10.58
CA ALA A 217 27.93 -10.82 -11.21
C ALA A 217 26.79 -9.85 -10.84
N SER A 218 26.85 -9.26 -9.65
CA SER A 218 25.84 -8.34 -9.13
C SER A 218 26.12 -6.87 -9.49
N ALA A 219 27.38 -6.55 -9.82
CA ALA A 219 27.84 -5.17 -10.06
C ALA A 219 27.04 -4.41 -11.15
N PRO A 220 26.68 -5.00 -12.31
CA PRO A 220 25.89 -4.28 -13.32
C PRO A 220 24.53 -3.83 -12.80
N PHE A 221 23.90 -4.66 -11.97
CA PHE A 221 22.61 -4.35 -11.36
C PHE A 221 22.75 -3.31 -10.24
N GLY A 222 23.87 -3.33 -9.51
CA GLY A 222 24.20 -2.30 -8.53
C GLY A 222 24.40 -0.92 -9.18
N ALA A 223 25.09 -0.87 -10.31
CA ALA A 223 25.25 0.37 -11.09
C ALA A 223 23.90 0.88 -11.62
N LEU A 224 23.04 -0.02 -12.11
CA LEU A 224 21.68 0.33 -12.55
C LEU A 224 20.82 0.87 -11.40
N ALA A 225 20.86 0.23 -10.23
CA ALA A 225 20.14 0.70 -9.05
C ALA A 225 20.64 2.08 -8.60
N MET A 226 21.96 2.33 -8.64
CA MET A 226 22.54 3.64 -8.34
C MET A 226 22.09 4.71 -9.32
N ALA A 227 22.14 4.42 -10.63
CA ALA A 227 21.67 5.34 -11.67
C ALA A 227 20.18 5.69 -11.48
N TYR A 228 19.35 4.69 -11.15
CA TYR A 228 17.94 4.92 -10.82
C TYR A 228 17.79 5.82 -9.60
N LEU A 229 18.54 5.60 -8.51
CA LEU A 229 18.43 6.43 -7.30
C LEU A 229 18.78 7.89 -7.59
N LEU A 230 19.77 8.16 -8.45
CA LEU A 230 20.13 9.51 -8.87
C LEU A 230 19.00 10.18 -9.67
N ILE A 231 18.37 9.47 -10.61
CA ILE A 231 17.22 9.96 -11.38
C ILE A 231 16.00 10.16 -10.46
N HIS A 232 15.73 9.20 -9.59
CA HIS A 232 14.63 9.29 -8.64
C HIS A 232 14.79 10.52 -7.76
N GLN A 233 16.01 10.77 -7.24
CA GLN A 233 16.30 11.94 -6.42
C GLN A 233 16.07 13.24 -7.20
N SER A 234 16.52 13.35 -8.45
CA SER A 234 16.32 14.58 -9.24
C SER A 234 14.85 14.89 -9.52
N LEU A 235 14.00 13.86 -9.67
CA LEU A 235 12.58 14.02 -9.97
C LEU A 235 11.70 14.26 -8.73
N THR A 236 12.16 13.84 -7.54
CA THR A 236 11.35 13.85 -6.31
C THR A 236 11.86 14.82 -5.23
N ALA A 237 13.01 15.48 -5.41
CA ALA A 237 13.69 16.29 -4.40
C ALA A 237 12.84 17.37 -3.70
N SER A 238 11.79 17.91 -4.35
CA SER A 238 10.92 18.93 -3.75
C SER A 238 9.99 18.42 -2.64
N THR A 239 9.87 17.09 -2.47
CA THR A 239 8.99 16.47 -1.45
C THR A 239 9.68 16.15 -0.13
N ALA A 240 10.99 16.42 0.00
CA ALA A 240 11.75 16.10 1.21
C ALA A 240 11.52 17.14 2.32
N THR A 241 10.34 17.11 2.94
CA THR A 241 10.15 17.66 4.28
C THR A 241 10.88 16.78 5.30
N GLN A 242 11.13 17.33 6.49
CA GLN A 242 11.95 16.72 7.54
C GLN A 242 11.69 15.21 7.74
N PRO A 243 12.71 14.42 8.12
CA PRO A 243 12.53 12.99 8.34
C PRO A 243 11.38 12.73 9.31
N LEU A 244 10.40 11.93 8.87
CA LEU A 244 9.17 11.61 9.61
C LEU A 244 9.41 11.13 11.05
N ARG A 245 10.58 10.54 11.29
CA ARG A 245 11.05 10.10 12.60
C ARG A 245 12.57 9.95 12.61
N SER A 246 13.14 9.97 13.81
CA SER A 246 14.57 9.76 14.02
C SER A 246 15.01 8.35 13.61
N MET A 247 16.28 8.19 13.25
CA MET A 247 16.84 6.88 12.88
C MET A 247 16.77 5.87 14.05
N GLY A 248 16.96 6.34 15.29
CA GLY A 248 16.79 5.49 16.47
C GLY A 248 15.36 4.96 16.62
N SER A 249 14.36 5.83 16.45
CA SER A 249 12.96 5.41 16.48
C SER A 249 12.61 4.50 15.30
N GLN A 250 13.16 4.76 14.11
CA GLN A 250 13.01 3.86 12.94
C GLN A 250 13.58 2.48 13.24
N LEU A 251 14.81 2.36 13.76
CA LEU A 251 15.43 1.08 14.07
C LEU A 251 14.63 0.28 15.10
N LEU A 252 14.20 0.92 16.18
CA LEU A 252 13.37 0.27 17.21
C LEU A 252 12.03 -0.18 16.63
N THR A 253 11.34 0.70 15.90
CA THR A 253 10.05 0.41 15.27
C THR A 253 10.17 -0.74 14.26
N GLN A 254 11.18 -0.73 13.41
CA GLN A 254 11.35 -1.72 12.36
C GLN A 254 11.91 -3.06 12.87
N SER A 255 12.55 -3.10 14.04
CA SER A 255 12.87 -4.37 14.72
C SER A 255 11.61 -5.17 15.02
N LYS A 256 10.53 -4.51 15.50
CA LYS A 256 9.21 -5.12 15.68
C LYS A 256 8.57 -5.48 14.35
N ALA A 257 8.78 -4.68 13.31
CA ALA A 257 8.22 -4.95 11.99
C ALA A 257 8.79 -6.25 11.40
N LEU A 258 10.08 -6.53 11.60
CA LEU A 258 10.69 -7.78 11.16
C LEU A 258 10.02 -9.01 11.81
N ILE A 259 9.72 -8.94 13.11
CA ILE A 259 8.97 -9.99 13.81
C ILE A 259 7.54 -10.07 13.30
N HIS A 260 6.86 -8.94 13.13
CA HIS A 260 5.51 -8.87 12.56
C HIS A 260 5.45 -9.56 11.20
N TYR A 261 6.31 -9.21 10.23
CA TYR A 261 6.32 -9.86 8.92
C TYR A 261 6.68 -11.35 8.99
N SER A 262 7.58 -11.74 9.90
CA SER A 262 7.91 -13.15 10.10
C SER A 262 6.70 -13.94 10.62
N MET A 263 5.93 -13.36 11.55
CA MET A 263 4.70 -13.95 12.06
C MET A 263 3.61 -13.97 10.99
N SER A 264 3.40 -12.89 10.23
CA SER A 264 2.40 -12.87 9.16
C SER A 264 2.74 -13.84 8.03
N ALA A 265 4.03 -14.12 7.77
CA ALA A 265 4.44 -15.15 6.83
C ALA A 265 4.26 -16.57 7.37
N ALA A 266 4.50 -16.79 8.66
CA ALA A 266 4.35 -18.11 9.28
C ALA A 266 2.89 -18.47 9.59
N MET A 267 2.10 -17.49 10.00
CA MET A 267 0.71 -17.61 10.41
C MET A 267 -0.11 -16.46 9.78
N PRO A 268 -0.48 -16.59 8.49
CA PRO A 268 -1.15 -15.54 7.72
C PRO A 268 -2.64 -15.42 8.08
N VAL A 269 -2.92 -15.22 9.37
CA VAL A 269 -4.25 -14.99 9.93
C VAL A 269 -4.33 -13.54 10.40
N ARG A 270 -5.53 -12.94 10.38
CA ARG A 270 -5.75 -11.53 10.73
C ARG A 270 -4.97 -10.53 9.87
N LEU A 271 -4.82 -10.85 8.58
CA LEU A 271 -4.30 -9.90 7.61
C LEU A 271 -5.18 -8.64 7.59
N SER A 272 -4.61 -7.48 7.29
CA SER A 272 -5.23 -6.17 7.33
C SER A 272 -4.55 -5.21 6.37
N ILE A 273 -5.35 -4.34 5.73
CA ILE A 273 -4.81 -3.18 4.99
C ILE A 273 -4.11 -2.19 5.94
N HIS A 274 -4.44 -2.24 7.24
CA HIS A 274 -3.85 -1.41 8.28
C HIS A 274 -3.63 -2.24 9.56
N PRO A 275 -2.52 -3.00 9.66
CA PRO A 275 -2.25 -3.89 10.80
C PRO A 275 -2.02 -3.13 12.10
N GLN A 276 -2.38 -3.76 13.24
CA GLN A 276 -2.12 -3.19 14.57
C GLN A 276 -0.63 -3.05 14.83
N PHE A 277 -0.14 -1.82 14.73
CA PHE A 277 1.27 -1.52 14.85
C PHE A 277 1.48 -0.11 15.37
N SER A 278 2.49 0.07 16.21
CA SER A 278 2.81 1.37 16.82
C SER A 278 4.29 1.71 16.70
N GLN A 279 4.57 3.00 16.59
CA GLN A 279 5.93 3.53 16.61
C GLN A 279 6.57 3.29 17.97
N SER A 280 7.86 2.99 17.97
CA SER A 280 8.68 2.85 19.18
C SER A 280 9.64 4.03 19.25
N THR A 281 9.53 4.83 20.31
CA THR A 281 10.40 6.00 20.53
C THR A 281 11.52 5.71 21.53
N ARG A 282 11.35 4.67 22.35
CA ARG A 282 12.31 4.21 23.37
C ARG A 282 12.32 2.69 23.45
N LEU A 283 13.31 2.15 24.15
CA LEU A 283 13.45 0.72 24.38
C LEU A 283 12.56 0.30 25.55
N GLU A 284 11.43 -0.35 25.27
CA GLU A 284 10.55 -0.94 26.29
C GLU A 284 10.72 -2.49 26.31
N PRO A 285 10.12 -3.22 27.27
CA PRO A 285 10.29 -4.67 27.36
C PRO A 285 9.95 -5.43 26.07
N VAL A 286 9.01 -4.92 25.26
CA VAL A 286 8.63 -5.52 23.97
C VAL A 286 9.77 -5.41 22.95
N GLU A 287 10.42 -4.24 22.84
CA GLU A 287 11.58 -4.06 21.97
C GLU A 287 12.76 -4.90 22.47
N MET A 288 13.00 -4.96 23.78
CA MET A 288 14.04 -5.82 24.37
C MET A 288 13.82 -7.30 24.02
N ALA A 289 12.59 -7.81 24.18
CA ALA A 289 12.23 -9.17 23.81
C ALA A 289 12.40 -9.41 22.30
N THR A 290 12.03 -8.44 21.47
CA THR A 290 12.20 -8.50 20.01
C THR A 290 13.68 -8.66 19.64
N TRP A 291 14.56 -7.83 20.20
CA TRP A 291 16.00 -7.94 19.97
C TRP A 291 16.56 -9.26 20.49
N ALA A 292 16.11 -9.74 21.65
CA ALA A 292 16.52 -11.04 22.17
C ALA A 292 16.16 -12.19 21.21
N VAL A 293 14.96 -12.16 20.62
CA VAL A 293 14.53 -13.15 19.61
C VAL A 293 15.39 -13.05 18.34
N ILE A 294 15.60 -11.84 17.81
CA ILE A 294 16.40 -11.62 16.59
C ILE A 294 17.84 -12.13 16.79
N LEU A 295 18.47 -11.76 17.91
CA LEU A 295 19.84 -12.19 18.24
C LEU A 295 19.91 -13.70 18.47
N SER A 296 18.93 -14.28 19.16
CA SER A 296 18.86 -15.73 19.37
C SER A 296 18.76 -16.48 18.04
N LEU A 297 17.88 -16.03 17.14
CA LEU A 297 17.77 -16.59 15.79
C LEU A 297 19.09 -16.43 15.03
N ALA A 298 19.72 -15.25 15.05
CA ALA A 298 21.01 -15.04 14.40
C ALA A 298 22.11 -15.98 14.92
N VAL A 299 22.17 -16.20 16.24
CA VAL A 299 23.11 -17.15 16.87
C VAL A 299 22.80 -18.59 16.46
N ILE A 300 21.53 -18.99 16.45
CA ILE A 300 21.10 -20.33 16.00
C ILE A 300 21.49 -20.55 14.54
N CYS A 301 21.18 -19.60 13.65
CA CYS A 301 21.57 -19.62 12.25
C CYS A 301 23.09 -19.78 12.10
N TRP A 302 23.86 -19.00 12.88
CA TRP A 302 25.32 -19.02 12.82
C TRP A 302 25.90 -20.36 13.29
N ARG A 303 25.41 -20.91 14.41
CA ARG A 303 25.90 -22.18 14.95
C ARG A 303 25.53 -23.38 14.09
N LEU A 304 24.29 -23.44 13.60
CA LEU A 304 23.83 -24.57 12.78
C LEU A 304 24.40 -24.54 11.36
N ARG A 305 24.91 -23.38 10.91
CA ARG A 305 25.37 -23.10 9.54
C ARG A 305 24.49 -23.74 8.43
N PRO A 306 23.14 -23.76 8.51
CA PRO A 306 22.35 -24.40 7.47
C PRO A 306 22.39 -23.45 6.28
N ARG A 307 23.13 -23.82 5.22
CA ARG A 307 23.26 -22.99 4.00
C ARG A 307 21.89 -22.60 3.44
N THR A 308 20.91 -23.49 3.53
CA THR A 308 19.52 -23.25 3.12
C THR A 308 18.83 -22.18 3.95
N LEU A 309 18.99 -22.22 5.29
CA LEU A 309 18.34 -21.27 6.19
C LEU A 309 18.91 -19.86 6.04
N TRP A 310 20.24 -19.74 5.91
CA TRP A 310 20.90 -18.47 5.63
C TRP A 310 20.47 -17.84 4.31
N ARG A 311 20.25 -18.65 3.27
CA ARG A 311 19.81 -18.15 1.95
C ARG A 311 18.38 -17.63 1.98
N GLY A 312 17.46 -18.38 2.60
CA GLY A 312 16.06 -17.96 2.72
C GLY A 312 15.86 -16.74 3.62
N MET A 313 16.49 -16.74 4.80
CA MET A 313 16.43 -15.60 5.71
C MET A 313 17.17 -14.39 5.15
N GLY A 314 18.32 -14.60 4.51
CA GLY A 314 19.06 -13.55 3.81
C GLY A 314 18.24 -12.91 2.68
N TRP A 315 17.49 -13.71 1.92
CA TRP A 315 16.54 -13.20 0.94
C TRP A 315 15.44 -12.37 1.59
N PHE A 316 14.81 -12.90 2.64
CA PHE A 316 13.72 -12.23 3.35
C PHE A 316 14.15 -10.85 3.88
N VAL A 317 15.29 -10.78 4.55
CA VAL A 317 15.85 -9.52 5.08
C VAL A 317 16.29 -8.59 3.94
N ALA A 318 16.91 -9.11 2.88
CA ALA A 318 17.33 -8.29 1.73
C ALA A 318 16.13 -7.63 1.04
N CYS A 319 15.02 -8.34 0.88
CA CYS A 319 13.80 -7.78 0.30
C CYS A 319 13.14 -6.71 1.18
N LEU A 320 13.21 -6.86 2.50
CA LEU A 320 12.63 -5.90 3.44
C LEU A 320 13.55 -4.71 3.73
N SER A 321 14.85 -4.79 3.43
CA SER A 321 15.83 -3.79 3.83
C SER A 321 15.49 -2.35 3.43
N PRO A 322 14.92 -2.03 2.24
CA PRO A 322 14.55 -0.65 1.92
C PRO A 322 13.48 -0.11 2.87
N THR A 323 12.51 -0.95 3.23
CA THR A 323 11.42 -0.59 4.16
C THR A 323 11.93 -0.46 5.60
N LEU A 324 12.86 -1.33 5.99
CA LEU A 324 13.45 -1.29 7.33
C LEU A 324 14.34 -0.04 7.52
N ALA A 325 14.99 0.42 6.44
CA ALA A 325 15.92 1.55 6.49
C ALA A 325 15.24 2.92 6.34
N ILE A 326 14.23 3.03 5.46
CA ILE A 326 13.63 4.32 5.08
C ILE A 326 12.39 4.60 5.95
N PRO A 327 12.34 5.72 6.70
CA PRO A 327 11.13 6.14 7.41
C PRO A 327 9.98 6.46 6.44
N LEU A 328 8.86 5.77 6.61
CA LEU A 328 7.64 5.96 5.83
C LEU A 328 6.45 6.25 6.75
N ASN A 329 5.45 6.99 6.26
CA ASN A 329 4.21 7.31 6.99
C ASN A 329 3.52 6.04 7.50
N ILE A 330 3.33 5.07 6.61
CA ILE A 330 2.81 3.75 6.97
C ILE A 330 3.97 2.91 7.55
N LEU A 331 3.80 2.44 8.79
CA LEU A 331 4.82 1.67 9.50
C LEU A 331 4.97 0.26 8.92
N VAL A 332 3.85 -0.42 8.69
CA VAL A 332 3.75 -1.78 8.14
C VAL A 332 2.47 -1.91 7.29
N ASN A 333 2.50 -2.82 6.32
CA ASN A 333 1.33 -3.29 5.57
C ASN A 333 1.60 -4.73 5.07
N ASP A 334 0.55 -5.50 4.76
CA ASP A 334 0.72 -6.93 4.48
C ASP A 334 1.29 -7.20 3.07
N HIS A 335 1.19 -6.24 2.16
CA HIS A 335 1.78 -6.34 0.82
C HIS A 335 3.30 -6.09 0.76
N ARG A 336 3.92 -5.37 1.71
CA ARG A 336 5.38 -5.14 1.75
C ARG A 336 6.24 -6.40 1.66
N PRO A 337 5.93 -7.49 2.38
CA PRO A 337 6.71 -8.72 2.30
C PRO A 337 6.48 -9.52 1.00
N TYR A 338 5.76 -9.00 -0.02
CA TYR A 338 5.46 -9.69 -1.29
C TYR A 338 6.61 -10.55 -1.81
N LEU A 339 7.74 -9.92 -2.15
CA LEU A 339 8.92 -10.61 -2.67
C LEU A 339 9.73 -11.33 -1.57
N ALA A 340 9.66 -10.85 -0.33
CA ALA A 340 10.37 -11.43 0.80
C ALA A 340 9.89 -12.86 1.11
N VAL A 341 8.56 -13.08 1.06
CA VAL A 341 7.91 -14.39 1.28
C VAL A 341 8.45 -15.46 0.34
N ALA A 342 8.81 -15.12 -0.90
CA ALA A 342 9.39 -16.07 -1.85
C ALA A 342 10.66 -16.76 -1.30
N GLY A 343 11.49 -16.04 -0.56
CA GLY A 343 12.69 -16.58 0.09
C GLY A 343 12.36 -17.58 1.21
N LEU A 344 11.31 -17.32 1.98
CA LEU A 344 10.83 -18.24 3.02
C LEU A 344 10.21 -19.49 2.39
N CYS A 345 9.39 -19.36 1.35
CA CYS A 345 8.83 -20.49 0.61
C CYS A 345 9.93 -21.39 0.02
N TRP A 346 10.98 -20.79 -0.56
CA TRP A 346 12.14 -21.52 -1.04
C TRP A 346 12.86 -22.26 0.09
N MET A 347 13.10 -21.60 1.23
CA MET A 347 13.69 -22.25 2.41
C MET A 347 12.88 -23.47 2.87
N VAL A 348 11.56 -23.32 2.95
CA VAL A 348 10.65 -24.37 3.40
C VAL A 348 10.73 -25.59 2.51
N VAL A 349 10.83 -25.47 1.19
CA VAL A 349 10.87 -26.64 0.29
C VAL A 349 12.23 -27.35 0.26
N GLU A 350 13.30 -26.70 0.68
CA GLU A 350 14.65 -27.29 0.72
C GLU A 350 14.98 -28.08 1.99
N LEU A 351 14.23 -27.92 3.08
CA LEU A 351 14.33 -28.79 4.26
C LEU A 351 14.20 -30.32 3.90
N PRO A 352 14.56 -31.27 4.78
CA PRO A 352 14.51 -32.71 4.43
C PRO A 352 13.10 -33.29 4.18
N ARG A 353 12.97 -34.24 3.24
CA ARG A 353 11.67 -34.83 2.80
C ARG A 353 10.86 -35.54 3.90
N ARG A 354 11.52 -36.18 4.88
CA ARG A 354 10.87 -36.90 6.00
C ARG A 354 9.94 -36.01 6.84
N VAL A 355 10.04 -34.68 6.70
CA VAL A 355 9.35 -33.70 7.55
C VAL A 355 8.08 -33.12 6.87
N LYS A 356 7.78 -33.42 5.59
CA LYS A 356 6.99 -32.45 4.80
C LYS A 356 5.80 -32.90 3.98
N THR A 357 5.73 -34.10 3.41
CA THR A 357 4.75 -34.31 2.32
C THR A 357 3.28 -34.16 2.74
N PRO A 358 2.78 -34.75 3.85
CA PRO A 358 1.41 -34.51 4.28
C PRO A 358 1.20 -33.10 4.85
N LEU A 359 2.17 -32.59 5.62
CA LEU A 359 2.10 -31.25 6.21
C LEU A 359 2.06 -30.15 5.15
N LEU A 360 2.87 -30.28 4.10
CA LEU A 360 2.93 -29.31 3.00
C LEU A 360 1.64 -29.29 2.19
N ALA A 361 1.05 -30.46 1.93
CA ALA A 361 -0.26 -30.54 1.30
C ALA A 361 -1.34 -29.86 2.17
N ALA A 362 -1.34 -30.12 3.48
CA ALA A 362 -2.26 -29.47 4.41
C ALA A 362 -2.08 -27.94 4.45
N VAL A 363 -0.83 -27.45 4.51
CA VAL A 363 -0.52 -26.02 4.45
C VAL A 363 -1.01 -25.39 3.14
N LEU A 364 -0.82 -26.04 2.00
CA LEU A 364 -1.31 -25.54 0.72
C LEU A 364 -2.83 -25.49 0.66
N CYS A 365 -3.54 -26.48 1.22
CA CYS A 365 -4.99 -26.44 1.35
C CYS A 365 -5.45 -25.29 2.25
N VAL A 366 -4.80 -25.09 3.39
CA VAL A 366 -5.10 -23.97 4.30
C VAL A 366 -4.85 -22.63 3.61
N PHE A 367 -3.73 -22.48 2.91
CA PHE A 367 -3.40 -21.28 2.15
C PHE A 367 -4.45 -20.98 1.07
N PHE A 368 -4.85 -22.00 0.31
CA PHE A 368 -5.94 -21.87 -0.66
C PHE A 368 -7.23 -21.36 0.01
N ILE A 369 -7.65 -21.97 1.12
CA ILE A 369 -8.88 -21.60 1.84
C ILE A 369 -8.79 -20.16 2.38
N LEU A 370 -7.68 -19.80 3.02
CA LEU A 370 -7.49 -18.47 3.60
C LEU A 370 -7.45 -17.38 2.52
N SER A 371 -6.78 -17.64 1.39
CA SER A 371 -6.75 -16.74 0.23
C SER A 371 -8.15 -16.56 -0.38
N TRP A 372 -8.90 -17.65 -0.54
CA TRP A 372 -10.28 -17.63 -1.01
C TRP A 372 -11.21 -16.85 -0.08
N GLN A 373 -11.08 -17.04 1.24
CA GLN A 373 -11.86 -16.32 2.27
C GLN A 373 -11.51 -14.84 2.38
N ARG A 374 -10.40 -14.39 1.77
CA ARG A 374 -9.98 -12.99 1.82
C ARG A 374 -10.75 -12.10 0.85
N ALA A 375 -11.22 -12.64 -0.28
CA ALA A 375 -11.87 -11.87 -1.33
C ALA A 375 -13.11 -11.06 -0.85
N PRO A 376 -14.01 -11.60 0.00
CA PRO A 376 -15.16 -10.84 0.50
C PRO A 376 -14.78 -9.58 1.30
N ALA A 377 -13.61 -9.55 1.95
CA ALA A 377 -13.17 -8.36 2.68
C ALA A 377 -12.88 -7.18 1.74
N TRP A 378 -12.51 -7.46 0.48
CA TRP A 378 -12.11 -6.45 -0.51
C TRP A 378 -13.25 -6.03 -1.46
N ARG A 379 -14.50 -6.40 -1.18
CA ARG A 379 -15.61 -6.03 -2.08
C ARG A 379 -15.96 -4.55 -1.99
N THR A 380 -16.05 -4.02 -0.77
CA THR A 380 -16.49 -2.65 -0.45
C THR A 380 -15.53 -2.00 0.54
N GLU A 381 -15.50 -0.67 0.58
CA GLU A 381 -14.75 0.12 1.56
C GLU A 381 -15.17 -0.28 2.99
N GLN A 382 -16.49 -0.46 3.22
CA GLN A 382 -16.99 -0.86 4.52
C GLN A 382 -16.46 -2.25 4.95
N SER A 383 -16.40 -3.22 4.03
CA SER A 383 -15.94 -4.58 4.36
C SER A 383 -14.45 -4.62 4.68
N ILE A 384 -13.62 -3.85 3.97
CA ILE A 384 -12.17 -3.88 4.17
C ILE A 384 -11.79 -3.19 5.49
N TRP A 385 -12.42 -2.06 5.82
CA TRP A 385 -12.21 -1.39 7.10
C TRP A 385 -12.81 -2.15 8.29
N ARG A 386 -13.91 -2.89 8.09
CA ARG A 386 -14.42 -3.81 9.12
C ARG A 386 -13.40 -4.91 9.43
N SER A 387 -12.81 -5.49 8.38
CA SER A 387 -11.72 -6.46 8.51
C SER A 387 -10.49 -5.84 9.21
N ALA A 388 -10.16 -4.58 8.90
CA ALA A 388 -9.05 -3.87 9.55
C ALA A 388 -9.28 -3.64 11.05
N VAL A 389 -10.48 -3.22 11.46
CA VAL A 389 -10.86 -3.06 12.88
C VAL A 389 -10.81 -4.42 13.61
N GLN A 390 -11.22 -5.51 12.96
CA GLN A 390 -11.13 -6.86 13.55
C GLN A 390 -9.67 -7.31 13.77
N ALA A 391 -8.78 -6.97 12.83
CA ALA A 391 -7.36 -7.29 12.92
C ALA A 391 -6.60 -6.39 13.91
N GLY A 392 -7.04 -5.14 14.07
CA GLY A 392 -6.40 -4.13 14.93
C GLY A 392 -7.39 -3.18 15.61
N PRO A 393 -8.13 -3.64 16.64
CA PRO A 393 -9.16 -2.85 17.29
C PRO A 393 -8.62 -1.68 18.12
N GLN A 394 -7.31 -1.61 18.37
CA GLN A 394 -6.68 -0.52 19.13
C GLN A 394 -6.09 0.57 18.22
N MET A 395 -6.56 0.68 16.98
CA MET A 395 -6.09 1.70 16.03
C MET A 395 -7.17 2.72 15.71
N ALA A 396 -6.96 3.97 16.17
CA ALA A 396 -7.88 5.09 15.89
C ALA A 396 -8.14 5.27 14.38
N ALA A 397 -7.11 5.13 13.54
CA ALA A 397 -7.22 5.21 12.08
C ALA A 397 -8.18 4.19 11.47
N THR A 398 -8.22 2.95 11.98
CA THR A 398 -9.13 1.91 11.45
C THR A 398 -10.59 2.21 11.79
N HIS A 399 -10.85 2.70 13.01
CA HIS A 399 -12.18 3.14 13.42
C HIS A 399 -12.63 4.37 12.64
N TYR A 400 -11.75 5.36 12.45
CA TYR A 400 -12.03 6.51 11.61
C TYR A 400 -12.43 6.10 10.19
N ASN A 401 -11.64 5.27 9.52
CA ASN A 401 -11.92 4.90 8.13
C ASN A 401 -13.20 4.03 8.02
N LEU A 402 -13.46 3.14 8.99
CA LEU A 402 -14.73 2.41 9.03
C LEU A 402 -15.93 3.34 9.26
N GLY A 403 -15.78 4.33 10.15
CA GLY A 403 -16.80 5.35 10.38
C GLY A 403 -17.05 6.19 9.12
N PHE A 404 -16.00 6.55 8.39
CA PHE A 404 -16.10 7.27 7.13
C PHE A 404 -16.81 6.44 6.05
N ALA A 405 -16.41 5.19 5.83
CA ALA A 405 -17.08 4.32 4.87
C ALA A 405 -18.58 4.13 5.20
N GLN A 406 -18.92 4.02 6.49
CA GLN A 406 -20.30 3.93 6.94
C GLN A 406 -21.09 5.24 6.75
N HIS A 407 -20.46 6.39 6.95
CA HIS A 407 -21.08 7.69 6.70
C HIS A 407 -21.43 7.87 5.22
N ILE A 408 -20.50 7.55 4.32
CA ILE A 408 -20.75 7.57 2.87
C ILE A 408 -21.88 6.62 2.48
N ALA A 409 -21.99 5.47 3.16
CA ALA A 409 -23.08 4.52 2.99
C ALA A 409 -24.40 4.92 3.71
N GLY A 410 -24.52 6.14 4.24
CA GLY A 410 -25.72 6.66 4.91
C GLY A 410 -26.00 6.07 6.31
N GLN A 411 -25.06 5.34 6.90
CA GLN A 411 -25.19 4.68 8.21
C GLN A 411 -24.68 5.60 9.35
N SER A 412 -25.25 6.80 9.47
CA SER A 412 -24.75 7.87 10.36
C SER A 412 -24.61 7.44 11.83
N ASP A 413 -25.56 6.69 12.40
CA ASP A 413 -25.48 6.26 13.80
C ASP A 413 -24.29 5.33 14.08
N ARG A 414 -24.01 4.41 13.14
CA ARG A 414 -22.85 3.50 13.26
C ARG A 414 -21.54 4.26 13.07
N SER A 415 -21.52 5.22 12.14
CA SER A 415 -20.37 6.10 11.90
C SER A 415 -19.98 6.87 13.16
N ILE A 416 -20.95 7.49 13.85
CA ILE A 416 -20.74 8.22 15.11
C ILE A 416 -20.09 7.32 16.17
N SER A 417 -20.54 6.08 16.31
CA SER A 417 -19.94 5.14 17.26
C SER A 417 -18.46 4.90 16.96
N HIS A 418 -18.08 4.77 15.69
CA HIS A 418 -16.69 4.56 15.31
C HIS A 418 -15.85 5.82 15.42
N TYR A 419 -16.39 7.01 15.11
CA TYR A 419 -15.66 8.26 15.36
C TYR A 419 -15.41 8.50 16.84
N ARG A 420 -16.40 8.22 17.71
CA ARG A 420 -16.20 8.28 19.16
C ARG A 420 -15.13 7.30 19.63
N GLU A 421 -15.10 6.08 19.10
CA GLU A 421 -14.07 5.11 19.45
C GLU A 421 -12.68 5.52 18.94
N ALA A 422 -12.59 6.11 17.73
CA ALA A 422 -11.35 6.68 17.23
C ALA A 422 -10.81 7.78 18.16
N LEU A 423 -11.69 8.67 18.64
CA LEU A 423 -11.33 9.73 19.59
C LEU A 423 -11.05 9.22 21.01
N ARG A 424 -11.60 8.06 21.40
CA ARG A 424 -11.25 7.40 22.66
C ARG A 424 -9.82 6.85 22.62
N LEU A 425 -9.42 6.31 21.47
CA LEU A 425 -8.08 5.75 21.23
C LEU A 425 -7.02 6.83 20.99
N ASP A 426 -7.40 7.91 20.30
CA ASP A 426 -6.57 9.07 20.02
C ASP A 426 -7.38 10.37 20.19
N PRO A 427 -7.34 10.97 21.39
CA PRO A 427 -8.09 12.19 21.70
C PRO A 427 -7.68 13.43 20.92
N ASP A 428 -6.54 13.41 20.20
CA ASP A 428 -6.04 14.53 19.42
C ASP A 428 -6.25 14.32 17.91
N TYR A 429 -6.97 13.27 17.51
CA TYR A 429 -7.19 12.95 16.11
C TYR A 429 -8.25 13.85 15.46
N VAL A 430 -7.79 14.91 14.78
CA VAL A 430 -8.65 15.98 14.24
C VAL A 430 -9.66 15.50 13.19
N ARG A 431 -9.29 14.60 12.26
CA ARG A 431 -10.21 14.18 11.18
C ARG A 431 -11.52 13.54 11.70
N PRO A 432 -11.50 12.58 12.63
CA PRO A 432 -12.74 12.10 13.25
C PRO A 432 -13.52 13.20 13.98
N MET A 433 -12.86 14.19 14.60
CA MET A 433 -13.57 15.31 15.24
C MET A 433 -14.34 16.13 14.21
N ASN A 434 -13.71 16.46 13.08
CA ASN A 434 -14.35 17.23 12.00
C ASN A 434 -15.60 16.51 11.48
N ASN A 435 -15.48 15.23 11.13
CA ASN A 435 -16.59 14.45 10.58
C ASN A 435 -17.69 14.19 11.62
N LEU A 436 -17.32 13.93 12.88
CA LEU A 436 -18.27 13.78 13.97
C LEU A 436 -19.03 15.10 14.22
N GLY A 437 -18.34 16.24 14.18
CA GLY A 437 -18.94 17.56 14.30
C GLY A 437 -19.97 17.85 13.19
N ALA A 438 -19.62 17.52 11.94
CA ALA A 438 -20.53 17.64 10.81
C ALA A 438 -21.78 16.75 10.98
N LEU A 439 -21.60 15.49 11.37
CA LEU A 439 -22.71 14.55 11.63
C LEU A 439 -23.62 15.00 12.79
N LEU A 440 -23.04 15.47 13.90
CA LEU A 440 -23.81 15.97 15.04
C LEU A 440 -24.62 17.22 14.66
N ARG A 441 -24.06 18.09 13.80
CA ARG A 441 -24.79 19.23 13.23
C ARG A 441 -25.98 18.77 12.39
N GLU A 442 -25.78 17.77 11.53
CA GLU A 442 -26.86 17.19 10.71
C GLU A 442 -27.97 16.55 11.56
N GLN A 443 -27.60 15.95 12.71
CA GLN A 443 -28.56 15.42 13.68
C GLN A 443 -29.23 16.50 14.56
N GLY A 444 -28.81 17.76 14.43
CA GLY A 444 -29.33 18.89 15.22
C GLY A 444 -28.73 19.06 16.61
N ASP A 445 -27.76 18.22 17.01
CA ASP A 445 -27.02 18.38 18.28
C ASP A 445 -25.89 19.40 18.11
N LEU A 446 -26.29 20.65 17.87
CA LEU A 446 -25.40 21.79 17.70
C LEU A 446 -24.48 22.04 18.91
N PRO A 447 -24.93 21.87 20.18
CA PRO A 447 -24.04 22.02 21.33
C PRO A 447 -22.90 21.00 21.36
N ALA A 448 -23.17 19.72 21.06
CA ALA A 448 -22.12 18.71 21.01
C ALA A 448 -21.18 18.92 19.82
N ALA A 449 -21.73 19.29 18.65
CA ALA A 449 -20.95 19.63 17.46
C ALA A 449 -19.98 20.79 17.73
N LEU A 450 -20.46 21.86 18.39
CA LEU A 450 -19.65 23.01 18.76
C LEU A 450 -18.45 22.61 19.62
N LYS A 451 -18.68 21.79 20.66
CA LYS A 451 -17.62 21.38 21.59
C LYS A 451 -16.50 20.62 20.87
N ILE A 452 -16.86 19.65 20.03
CA ILE A 452 -15.91 18.84 19.27
C ILE A 452 -15.15 19.70 18.25
N LEU A 453 -15.83 20.55 17.49
CA LEU A 453 -15.19 21.39 16.46
C LEU A 453 -14.31 22.50 17.05
N GLN A 454 -14.65 23.02 18.23
CA GLN A 454 -13.75 23.91 18.96
C GLN A 454 -12.46 23.22 19.41
N GLN A 455 -12.53 21.94 19.78
CA GLN A 455 -11.34 21.15 20.09
C GLN A 455 -10.50 20.92 18.83
N ALA A 456 -11.14 20.52 17.73
CA ALA A 456 -10.49 20.35 16.43
C ALA A 456 -9.76 21.63 15.99
N ALA A 457 -10.41 22.79 16.07
CA ALA A 457 -9.84 24.08 15.69
C ALA A 457 -8.70 24.55 16.63
N ARG A 458 -8.64 24.04 17.87
CA ARG A 458 -7.49 24.29 18.77
C ARG A 458 -6.27 23.47 18.38
N LEU A 459 -6.48 22.23 17.96
CA LEU A 459 -5.42 21.31 17.54
C LEU A 459 -4.89 21.66 16.14
N GLU A 460 -5.78 22.09 15.24
CA GLU A 460 -5.46 22.48 13.87
C GLU A 460 -6.02 23.89 13.58
N PRO A 461 -5.34 24.95 14.05
CA PRO A 461 -5.84 26.32 13.91
C PRO A 461 -5.88 26.83 12.47
N ASP A 462 -5.16 26.17 11.55
CA ASP A 462 -5.12 26.49 10.13
C ASP A 462 -5.91 25.46 9.26
N GLY A 463 -6.78 24.67 9.88
CA GLY A 463 -7.65 23.72 9.19
C GLY A 463 -8.87 24.41 8.58
N GLY A 464 -8.80 24.79 7.29
CA GLY A 464 -9.89 25.51 6.60
C GLY A 464 -11.25 24.81 6.67
N GLU A 465 -11.29 23.48 6.51
CA GLU A 465 -12.52 22.68 6.60
C GLU A 465 -13.09 22.64 8.03
N VAL A 466 -12.22 22.49 9.03
CA VAL A 466 -12.59 22.49 10.46
C VAL A 466 -13.22 23.84 10.84
N LEU A 467 -12.59 24.94 10.43
CA LEU A 467 -13.09 26.28 10.68
C LEU A 467 -14.42 26.54 9.95
N ASN A 468 -14.58 26.02 8.73
CA ASN A 468 -15.85 26.10 8.01
C ASN A 468 -16.99 25.38 8.74
N ASN A 469 -16.75 24.14 9.19
CA ASN A 469 -17.73 23.37 9.94
C ASN A 469 -18.06 24.03 11.28
N LEU A 470 -17.06 24.56 11.98
CA LEU A 470 -17.26 25.33 13.22
C LEU A 470 -18.12 26.58 12.97
N GLY A 471 -17.82 27.34 11.92
CA GLY A 471 -18.59 28.51 11.52
C GLY A 471 -20.05 28.17 11.19
N SER A 472 -20.28 27.09 10.45
CA SER A 472 -21.62 26.60 10.15
C SER A 472 -22.42 26.22 11.41
N VAL A 473 -21.79 25.58 12.39
CA VAL A 473 -22.43 25.28 13.69
C VAL A 473 -22.75 26.57 14.47
N LEU A 474 -21.87 27.57 14.46
CA LEU A 474 -22.12 28.87 15.09
C LEU A 474 -23.29 29.63 14.46
N ILE A 475 -23.44 29.57 13.13
CA ILE A 475 -24.63 30.10 12.42
C ILE A 475 -25.88 29.37 12.92
N GLY A 476 -25.86 28.03 12.96
CA GLY A 476 -27.01 27.24 13.44
C GLY A 476 -27.41 27.53 14.88
N LEU A 477 -26.44 27.90 15.74
CA LEU A 477 -26.67 28.34 17.13
C LEU A 477 -27.12 29.81 17.25
N ASN A 478 -27.36 30.49 16.13
CA ASN A 478 -27.67 31.92 16.08
C ASN A 478 -26.59 32.81 16.75
N ARG A 479 -25.32 32.46 16.53
CA ARG A 479 -24.13 33.21 17.00
C ARG A 479 -23.32 33.78 15.83
N PRO A 480 -23.93 34.58 14.93
CA PRO A 480 -23.29 35.00 13.69
C PRO A 480 -22.07 35.90 13.91
N LEU A 481 -22.06 36.72 14.96
CA LEU A 481 -20.91 37.57 15.31
C LEU A 481 -19.64 36.77 15.67
N GLU A 482 -19.80 35.55 16.19
CA GLU A 482 -18.67 34.65 16.44
C GLU A 482 -18.28 33.84 15.20
N ALA A 483 -19.24 33.55 14.31
CA ALA A 483 -19.01 32.80 13.08
C ALA A 483 -18.17 33.58 12.06
N VAL A 484 -18.41 34.88 11.91
CA VAL A 484 -17.73 35.74 10.92
C VAL A 484 -16.19 35.65 11.00
N PRO A 485 -15.51 35.89 12.15
CA PRO A 485 -14.05 35.84 12.20
C PRO A 485 -13.48 34.44 11.91
N VAL A 486 -14.20 33.38 12.32
CA VAL A 486 -13.82 31.98 12.05
C VAL A 486 -13.89 31.68 10.55
N LEU A 487 -14.99 32.07 9.90
CA LEU A 487 -15.23 31.85 8.48
C LEU A 487 -14.37 32.73 7.58
N LEU A 488 -14.02 33.96 8.02
CA LEU A 488 -13.04 34.80 7.33
C LEU A 488 -11.67 34.11 7.30
N ARG A 489 -11.22 33.53 8.41
CA ARG A 489 -9.96 32.76 8.45
C ARG A 489 -10.04 31.53 7.55
N ALA A 490 -11.15 30.79 7.57
CA ALA A 490 -11.37 29.66 6.67
C ALA A 490 -11.28 30.08 5.19
N ALA A 491 -11.88 31.22 4.83
CA ALA A 491 -11.85 31.75 3.46
C ALA A 491 -10.43 32.18 3.03
N HIS A 492 -9.62 32.72 3.95
CA HIS A 492 -8.21 33.03 3.66
C HIS A 492 -7.36 31.77 3.43
N LEU A 493 -7.61 30.71 4.21
CA LEU A 493 -6.89 29.44 4.07
C LEU A 493 -7.32 28.63 2.84
N SER A 494 -8.55 28.85 2.36
CA SER A 494 -9.14 28.10 1.25
C SER A 494 -9.94 29.03 0.34
N PRO A 495 -9.28 29.96 -0.36
CA PRO A 495 -9.94 31.04 -1.12
C PRO A 495 -10.75 30.57 -2.33
N GLU A 496 -10.53 29.33 -2.77
CA GLU A 496 -11.23 28.71 -3.90
C GLU A 496 -12.47 27.90 -3.48
N SER A 497 -12.78 27.82 -2.19
CA SER A 497 -13.94 27.05 -1.71
C SER A 497 -15.22 27.86 -1.70
N GLY A 498 -16.11 27.60 -2.67
CA GLY A 498 -17.42 28.25 -2.76
C GLY A 498 -18.28 28.04 -1.50
N GLU A 499 -18.21 26.86 -0.88
CA GLU A 499 -18.96 26.53 0.35
C GLU A 499 -18.54 27.40 1.55
N ILE A 500 -17.24 27.69 1.67
CA ILE A 500 -16.72 28.53 2.75
C ILE A 500 -17.20 29.98 2.56
N TRP A 501 -17.12 30.50 1.34
CA TRP A 501 -17.63 31.83 1.00
C TRP A 501 -19.14 31.94 1.20
N LEU A 502 -19.90 30.88 0.91
CA LEU A 502 -21.34 30.83 1.19
C LEU A 502 -21.61 30.94 2.69
N ASN A 503 -20.96 30.11 3.51
CA ASN A 503 -21.15 30.14 4.96
C ASN A 503 -20.74 31.50 5.55
N LEU A 504 -19.63 32.09 5.08
CA LEU A 504 -19.21 33.43 5.48
C LEU A 504 -20.28 34.48 5.15
N GLY A 505 -20.81 34.46 3.93
CA GLY A 505 -21.85 35.40 3.50
C GLY A 505 -23.15 35.26 4.30
N LEU A 506 -23.54 34.03 4.62
CA LEU A 506 -24.69 33.76 5.51
C LEU A 506 -24.46 34.30 6.92
N ALA A 507 -23.28 34.05 7.52
CA ALA A 507 -22.92 34.59 8.82
C ALA A 507 -22.92 36.13 8.85
N GLN A 508 -22.36 36.78 7.82
CA GLN A 508 -22.33 38.24 7.70
C GLN A 508 -23.74 38.84 7.57
N ARG A 509 -24.60 38.20 6.76
CA ARG A 509 -26.01 38.60 6.62
C ARG A 509 -26.72 38.56 7.97
N ASP A 510 -26.57 37.46 8.70
CA ASP A 510 -27.22 37.23 9.98
C ASP A 510 -26.62 38.13 11.09
N ALA A 511 -25.37 38.58 10.92
CA ALA A 511 -24.71 39.60 11.75
C ALA A 511 -25.09 41.05 11.38
N GLY A 512 -25.89 41.28 10.32
CA GLY A 512 -26.27 42.61 9.85
C GLY A 512 -25.26 43.31 8.93
N GLN A 513 -24.16 42.64 8.56
CA GLN A 513 -23.09 43.14 7.69
C GLN A 513 -23.47 42.94 6.21
N ARG A 514 -24.51 43.64 5.75
CA ARG A 514 -25.17 43.39 4.44
C ARG A 514 -24.25 43.61 3.25
N SER A 515 -23.40 44.64 3.30
CA SER A 515 -22.45 45.00 2.25
C SER A 515 -21.41 43.90 2.02
N GLU A 516 -20.84 43.40 3.10
CA GLU A 516 -19.85 42.34 3.12
C GLU A 516 -20.46 41.00 2.73
N ALA A 517 -21.66 40.69 3.26
CA ALA A 517 -22.42 39.50 2.91
C ALA A 517 -22.65 39.39 1.40
N MET A 518 -23.03 40.49 0.74
CA MET A 518 -23.24 40.51 -0.71
C MET A 518 -21.95 40.15 -1.48
N GLY A 519 -20.80 40.69 -1.06
CA GLY A 519 -19.51 40.35 -1.67
C GLY A 519 -19.15 38.87 -1.51
N SER A 520 -19.28 38.34 -0.30
CA SER A 520 -18.98 36.92 0.00
C SER A 520 -19.91 35.97 -0.76
N LEU A 521 -21.21 36.24 -0.81
CA LEU A 521 -22.18 35.42 -1.54
C LEU A 521 -21.95 35.49 -3.06
N GLN A 522 -21.58 36.65 -3.60
CA GLN A 522 -21.22 36.78 -5.01
C GLN A 522 -19.98 35.95 -5.34
N ARG A 523 -18.96 35.97 -4.48
CA ARG A 523 -17.77 35.12 -4.64
C ARG A 523 -18.10 33.63 -4.58
N ALA A 524 -18.97 33.23 -3.65
CA ALA A 524 -19.45 31.85 -3.56
C ALA A 524 -20.09 31.38 -4.88
N LEU A 525 -20.94 32.20 -5.50
CA LEU A 525 -21.60 31.89 -6.77
C LEU A 525 -20.67 31.93 -7.99
N GLN A 526 -19.60 32.72 -7.94
CA GLN A 526 -18.56 32.72 -8.97
C GLN A 526 -17.74 31.41 -8.94
N LEU A 527 -17.45 30.92 -7.74
CA LEU A 527 -16.69 29.68 -7.54
C LEU A 527 -17.55 28.45 -7.79
N ASP A 528 -18.80 28.46 -7.34
CA ASP A 528 -19.76 27.38 -7.55
C ASP A 528 -21.18 27.94 -7.85
N PRO A 529 -21.55 28.00 -9.14
CA PRO A 529 -22.88 28.44 -9.56
C PRO A 529 -24.04 27.57 -9.04
N THR A 530 -23.79 26.32 -8.62
CA THR A 530 -24.83 25.41 -8.12
C THR A 530 -25.37 25.84 -6.76
N LEU A 531 -24.61 26.65 -6.01
CA LEU A 531 -25.00 27.17 -4.70
C LEU A 531 -26.13 28.22 -4.75
N ARG A 532 -26.55 28.64 -5.96
CA ARG A 532 -27.59 29.67 -6.15
C ARG A 532 -28.87 29.43 -5.35
N GLN A 533 -29.33 28.18 -5.27
CA GLN A 533 -30.56 27.84 -4.54
C GLN A 533 -30.43 28.05 -3.03
N ARG A 534 -29.22 27.95 -2.47
CA ARG A 534 -28.94 28.16 -1.04
C ARG A 534 -28.74 29.64 -0.71
N VAL A 535 -28.26 30.43 -1.68
CA VAL A 535 -28.13 31.89 -1.54
C VAL A 535 -29.48 32.59 -1.63
N ILE A 536 -30.36 32.15 -2.54
CA ILE A 536 -31.68 32.75 -2.81
C ILE A 536 -32.78 31.69 -2.65
N PRO A 537 -33.22 31.37 -1.41
CA PRO A 537 -34.33 30.47 -1.22
C PRO A 537 -35.62 31.12 -1.76
N GLY A 538 -36.12 30.63 -2.91
CA GLY A 538 -37.40 31.06 -3.49
C GLY A 538 -37.37 31.69 -4.90
N GLY A 539 -36.22 31.77 -5.56
CA GLY A 539 -36.14 32.05 -7.01
C GLY A 539 -36.69 33.40 -7.49
N ARG A 540 -36.71 34.43 -6.64
CA ARG A 540 -37.03 35.81 -7.04
C ARG A 540 -35.97 36.78 -6.58
#